data_AF-A0A367P846-F1
#
_entry.id   AF-A0A367P846-F1
#
_cell.length_a   1.000
_cell.length_b   1.000
_cell.length_c   1.000
_cell.angle_alpha   90.00
_cell.angle_beta   90.00
_cell.angle_gamma   90.00
#
_symmetry.space_group_name_H-M   'P 1'
#
loop_
_entity.id
_entity.type
_entity.pdbx_description
1 polymer ?
#
loop_
_entity_poly.entity_id
_entity_poly.type
_entity_poly.pdbx_seq_one_letter_code
_entity_poly.pdbx_strand_id
1 'polypeptide(L)'
;MHFLDGALLPENQEKLVITAAPYGPQWEPGDFPSDIPVTIEEQVQKAVDCYNAGATVLHFHAREDDGSGCKNLDRFNELLSRLKQAVPDMIIQVGGSISFAPVEEGAPAEWLSDETRHMLARLKPTPEQVTVAVNTGQMNTVEIMTPEDCTGTSFERKAVYDAYEEM
;
A
#
# COMPACT_ATOMS: atom_id res chain seq x y z
N MET A 1 13.09 0.57 29.29
CA MET A 1 11.62 0.52 29.23
C MET A 1 11.16 -0.35 30.40
N HIS A 2 10.45 0.21 31.38
CA HIS A 2 9.91 -0.57 32.49
C HIS A 2 8.49 -0.97 32.13
N PHE A 3 8.30 -2.16 31.57
CA PHE A 3 6.96 -2.71 31.41
C PHE A 3 6.48 -3.13 32.80
N LEU A 4 5.40 -2.51 33.29
CA LEU A 4 4.72 -2.95 34.50
C LEU A 4 4.18 -4.37 34.26
N ASP A 5 4.11 -5.19 35.30
CA ASP A 5 3.51 -6.52 35.20
C ASP A 5 2.10 -6.43 34.59
N GLY A 6 1.87 -7.19 33.52
CA GLY A 6 0.59 -7.20 32.81
C GLY A 6 0.40 -6.10 31.74
N ALA A 7 1.39 -5.24 31.49
CA ALA A 7 1.29 -4.18 30.47
C ALA A 7 1.19 -4.70 29.02
N LEU A 8 1.48 -6.00 28.79
CA LEU A 8 1.33 -6.66 27.50
C LEU A 8 -0.05 -7.31 27.30
N LEU A 9 -0.90 -7.32 28.32
CA LEU A 9 -2.26 -7.85 28.21
C LEU A 9 -3.14 -6.83 27.46
N PRO A 10 -3.88 -7.25 26.41
CA PRO A 10 -4.69 -6.33 25.59
C PRO A 10 -5.66 -5.45 26.39
N GLU A 11 -6.24 -5.98 27.48
CA GLU A 11 -7.16 -5.25 28.36
C GLU A 11 -6.52 -4.08 29.13
N ASN A 12 -5.19 -4.07 29.26
CA ASN A 12 -4.42 -3.04 29.94
C ASN A 12 -3.74 -2.06 28.97
N GLN A 13 -3.87 -2.31 27.65
CA GLN A 13 -3.33 -1.43 26.62
C GLN A 13 -4.32 -0.31 26.29
N GLU A 14 -3.79 0.84 25.88
CA GLU A 14 -4.63 1.89 25.33
C GLU A 14 -5.36 1.40 24.07
N LYS A 15 -6.53 1.98 23.78
CA LYS A 15 -7.23 1.68 22.54
C LYS A 15 -6.32 2.00 21.35
N LEU A 16 -6.10 1.01 20.49
CA LEU A 16 -5.25 1.12 19.33
C LEU A 16 -6.08 1.03 18.04
N VAL A 17 -5.68 1.80 17.03
CA VAL A 17 -6.11 1.61 15.65
C VAL A 17 -5.02 0.85 14.93
N ILE A 18 -5.37 -0.30 14.35
CA ILE A 18 -4.44 -1.12 13.57
C ILE A 18 -4.74 -0.89 12.09
N THR A 19 -3.74 -0.35 11.38
CA THR A 19 -3.76 -0.21 9.93
C THR A 19 -2.98 -1.34 9.29
N ALA A 20 -3.62 -2.12 8.43
CA ALA A 20 -2.96 -3.13 7.62
C ALA A 20 -2.64 -2.58 6.22
N ALA A 21 -1.41 -2.78 5.75
CA ALA A 21 -0.96 -2.46 4.39
C ALA A 21 -0.45 -3.73 3.67
N PRO A 22 -1.31 -4.73 3.44
CA PRO A 22 -0.86 -6.10 3.13
C PRO A 22 -0.26 -6.31 1.74
N TYR A 23 -0.39 -5.35 0.81
CA TYR A 23 0.11 -5.52 -0.56
C TYR A 23 0.58 -4.20 -1.19
N GLY A 24 1.48 -3.50 -0.48
CA GLY A 24 2.18 -2.32 -1.02
C GLY A 24 2.99 -2.63 -2.29
N PRO A 25 3.33 -1.61 -3.10
CA PRO A 25 3.96 -1.78 -4.41
C PRO A 25 5.45 -2.13 -4.35
N GLN A 26 6.07 -2.11 -3.17
CA GLN A 26 7.51 -2.29 -2.96
C GLN A 26 8.04 -3.59 -3.57
N TRP A 27 7.33 -4.68 -3.32
CA TRP A 27 7.74 -6.03 -3.69
C TRP A 27 6.98 -6.50 -4.92
N GLU A 28 7.67 -7.25 -5.77
CA GLU A 28 7.06 -7.96 -6.88
C GLU A 28 6.44 -9.28 -6.38
N PRO A 29 5.36 -9.77 -7.00
CA PRO A 29 4.77 -11.04 -6.58
C PRO A 29 5.76 -12.21 -6.58
N GLY A 30 6.78 -12.17 -7.45
CA GLY A 30 7.86 -13.17 -7.49
C GLY A 30 8.73 -13.23 -6.23
N ASP A 31 8.81 -12.14 -5.47
CA ASP A 31 9.59 -12.05 -4.23
C ASP A 31 8.93 -12.86 -3.11
N PHE A 32 7.60 -12.81 -3.04
CA PHE A 32 6.79 -13.53 -2.05
C PHE A 32 5.51 -14.10 -2.69
N PRO A 33 5.61 -15.18 -3.49
CA PRO A 33 4.50 -15.70 -4.30
C PRO A 33 3.29 -16.19 -3.49
N SER A 34 3.52 -16.57 -2.22
CA SER A 34 2.47 -16.99 -1.29
C SER A 34 1.71 -15.83 -0.64
N ASP A 35 2.30 -14.65 -0.62
CA ASP A 35 1.89 -13.58 0.30
C ASP A 35 1.32 -12.36 -0.43
N ILE A 36 1.78 -12.08 -1.65
CA ILE A 36 1.38 -10.91 -2.44
C ILE A 36 0.18 -11.27 -3.34
N PRO A 37 -1.04 -10.83 -2.99
CA PRO A 37 -2.21 -11.01 -3.85
C PRO A 37 -2.12 -10.14 -5.12
N VAL A 38 -2.55 -10.69 -6.26
CA VAL A 38 -2.51 -9.98 -7.56
C VAL A 38 -3.92 -9.70 -8.08
N THR A 39 -4.77 -10.71 -8.10
CA THR A 39 -6.16 -10.56 -8.57
C THR A 39 -6.99 -9.71 -7.60
N ILE A 40 -8.10 -9.16 -8.07
CA ILE A 40 -9.03 -8.41 -7.20
C ILE A 40 -9.58 -9.31 -6.10
N GLU A 41 -9.92 -10.55 -6.44
CA GLU A 41 -10.44 -11.55 -5.51
C GLU A 41 -9.44 -11.85 -4.39
N GLU A 42 -8.17 -12.06 -4.71
CA GLU A 42 -7.11 -12.31 -3.72
C GLU A 42 -6.87 -11.08 -2.83
N GLN A 43 -6.87 -9.88 -3.41
CA GLN A 43 -6.68 -8.63 -2.65
C GLN A 43 -7.84 -8.41 -1.67
N VAL A 44 -9.08 -8.65 -2.11
CA VAL A 44 -10.26 -8.58 -1.25
C VAL A 44 -10.19 -9.64 -0.15
N GLN A 45 -9.82 -10.87 -0.46
CA GLN A 45 -9.69 -11.93 0.55
C GLN A 45 -8.62 -11.57 1.58
N LYS A 46 -7.47 -11.05 1.15
CA LYS A 46 -6.40 -10.62 2.07
C LYS A 46 -6.89 -9.49 3.00
N ALA A 47 -7.69 -8.56 2.49
CA ALA A 47 -8.31 -7.52 3.31
C ALA A 47 -9.28 -8.09 4.35
N VAL A 48 -10.12 -9.07 3.96
CA VAL A 48 -11.00 -9.80 4.88
C VAL A 48 -10.20 -10.49 5.97
N ASP A 49 -9.08 -11.13 5.62
CA ASP A 49 -8.20 -11.80 6.58
C ASP A 49 -7.61 -10.80 7.59
N CYS A 50 -7.12 -9.64 7.11
CA CYS A 50 -6.64 -8.55 7.97
C CYS A 50 -7.73 -8.02 8.90
N TYR A 51 -8.95 -7.81 8.38
CA TYR A 51 -10.10 -7.35 9.15
C TYR A 51 -10.45 -8.33 10.27
N ASN A 52 -10.54 -9.62 9.95
CA ASN A 52 -10.82 -10.68 10.92
C ASN A 52 -9.70 -10.84 11.97
N ALA A 53 -8.46 -10.50 11.61
CA ALA A 53 -7.32 -10.46 12.54
C ALA A 53 -7.33 -9.24 13.47
N GLY A 54 -8.25 -8.28 13.27
CA GLY A 54 -8.45 -7.12 14.14
C GLY A 54 -7.99 -5.78 13.55
N ALA A 55 -7.54 -5.73 12.29
CA ALA A 55 -7.27 -4.46 11.63
C ALA A 55 -8.58 -3.70 11.37
N THR A 56 -8.61 -2.41 11.71
CA THR A 56 -9.78 -1.54 11.51
C THR A 56 -9.60 -0.56 10.36
N VAL A 57 -8.37 -0.42 9.86
CA VAL A 57 -8.03 0.38 8.68
C VAL A 57 -7.29 -0.49 7.68
N LEU A 58 -7.66 -0.41 6.40
CA LEU A 58 -6.92 -1.00 5.29
C LEU A 58 -6.26 0.10 4.47
N HIS A 59 -4.93 0.09 4.40
CA HIS A 59 -4.18 0.82 3.39
C HIS A 59 -4.02 -0.06 2.16
N PHE A 60 -4.73 0.24 1.07
CA PHE A 60 -4.67 -0.58 -0.13
C PHE A 60 -4.04 0.15 -1.32
N HIS A 61 -3.35 -0.63 -2.14
CA HIS A 61 -2.95 -0.32 -3.50
C HIS A 61 -3.67 -1.29 -4.45
N ALA A 62 -3.76 -0.97 -5.73
CA ALA A 62 -4.17 -1.92 -6.74
C ALA A 62 -2.96 -2.45 -7.52
N ARG A 63 -3.08 -3.65 -8.08
CA ARG A 63 -2.12 -4.24 -9.01
C ARG A 63 -2.77 -4.56 -10.34
N GLU A 64 -2.02 -4.44 -11.43
CA GLU A 64 -2.42 -4.95 -12.74
C GLU A 64 -2.39 -6.49 -12.75
N ASP A 65 -2.93 -7.12 -13.79
CA ASP A 65 -3.01 -8.59 -13.88
C ASP A 65 -1.63 -9.26 -14.00
N ASP A 66 -0.61 -8.53 -14.43
CA ASP A 66 0.78 -8.98 -14.45
C ASP A 66 1.50 -8.80 -13.10
N GLY A 67 0.81 -8.26 -12.10
CA GLY A 67 1.34 -8.02 -10.77
C GLY A 67 2.04 -6.68 -10.58
N SER A 68 2.21 -5.87 -11.63
CA SER A 68 2.79 -4.53 -11.53
C SER A 68 1.85 -3.55 -10.78
N GLY A 69 2.39 -2.41 -10.36
CA GLY A 69 1.60 -1.37 -9.69
C GLY A 69 0.57 -0.75 -10.62
N CYS A 70 -0.70 -0.75 -10.21
CA CYS A 70 -1.80 -0.18 -11.00
C CYS A 70 -1.90 1.34 -10.81
N LYS A 71 -2.18 2.04 -11.90
CA LYS A 71 -2.55 3.48 -11.91
C LYS A 71 -3.96 3.73 -12.46
N ASN A 72 -4.67 2.67 -12.84
CA ASN A 72 -5.98 2.72 -13.45
C ASN A 72 -7.08 2.98 -12.40
N LEU A 73 -7.69 4.16 -12.45
CA LEU A 73 -8.74 4.57 -11.51
C LEU A 73 -9.99 3.68 -11.56
N ASP A 74 -10.33 3.10 -12.71
CA ASP A 74 -11.48 2.19 -12.81
C ASP A 74 -11.23 0.91 -12.02
N ARG A 75 -9.99 0.41 -12.03
CA ARG A 75 -9.58 -0.75 -11.24
C ARG A 75 -9.55 -0.43 -9.74
N PHE A 76 -9.12 0.78 -9.36
CA PHE A 76 -9.26 1.26 -7.97
C PHE A 76 -10.73 1.32 -7.55
N ASN A 77 -11.62 1.85 -8.39
CA ASN A 77 -13.06 1.93 -8.12
C ASN A 77 -13.68 0.53 -7.94
N GLU A 78 -13.29 -0.42 -8.80
CA GLU A 78 -13.74 -1.81 -8.70
C GLU A 78 -13.28 -2.43 -7.37
N LEU A 79 -11.98 -2.40 -7.08
CA LEU A 79 -11.42 -2.96 -5.86
C LEU A 79 -12.06 -2.31 -4.62
N LEU A 80 -12.18 -0.99 -4.60
CA LEU A 80 -12.81 -0.25 -3.51
C LEU A 80 -14.28 -0.64 -3.31
N SER A 81 -15.04 -0.79 -4.40
CA SER A 81 -16.43 -1.25 -4.34
C SER A 81 -16.55 -2.66 -3.74
N ARG A 82 -15.66 -3.58 -4.14
CA ARG A 82 -15.63 -4.96 -3.63
C ARG A 82 -15.21 -5.02 -2.16
N LEU A 83 -14.22 -4.23 -1.76
CA LEU A 83 -13.78 -4.11 -0.37
C LEU A 83 -14.90 -3.61 0.53
N LYS A 84 -15.60 -2.53 0.15
CA LYS A 84 -16.73 -2.02 0.94
C LYS A 84 -17.89 -2.98 1.11
N GLN A 85 -18.05 -3.93 0.18
CA GLN A 85 -19.04 -5.00 0.31
C GLN A 85 -18.55 -6.11 1.24
N ALA A 86 -17.27 -6.49 1.15
CA ALA A 86 -16.69 -7.60 1.93
C ALA A 86 -16.42 -7.23 3.39
N VAL A 87 -15.99 -5.99 3.65
CA VAL A 87 -15.60 -5.48 4.97
C VAL A 87 -16.24 -4.10 5.23
N PRO A 88 -17.57 -4.03 5.38
CA PRO A 88 -18.32 -2.75 5.36
C PRO A 88 -17.98 -1.78 6.51
N ASP A 89 -17.44 -2.28 7.63
CA ASP A 89 -17.06 -1.46 8.79
C ASP A 89 -15.55 -1.13 8.82
N MET A 90 -14.77 -1.63 7.85
CA MET A 90 -13.33 -1.34 7.76
C MET A 90 -13.12 0.01 7.09
N ILE A 91 -12.32 0.87 7.72
CA ILE A 91 -11.96 2.18 7.15
C ILE A 91 -11.00 1.94 5.99
N ILE A 92 -11.35 2.45 4.81
CA ILE A 92 -10.50 2.28 3.63
C ILE A 92 -9.65 3.52 3.41
N GLN A 93 -8.33 3.34 3.52
CA GLN A 93 -7.31 4.33 3.17
C GLN A 93 -6.71 3.97 1.81
N VAL A 94 -6.94 4.84 0.82
CA VAL A 94 -6.36 4.64 -0.52
C VAL A 94 -4.90 5.10 -0.49
N GLY A 95 -4.01 4.16 -0.80
CA GLY A 95 -2.60 4.39 -1.10
C GLY A 95 -2.40 4.51 -2.61
N GLY A 96 -1.47 5.36 -3.03
CA GLY A 96 -1.14 5.47 -4.44
C GLY A 96 -0.36 6.74 -4.73
N SER A 97 0.91 6.58 -5.11
CA SER A 97 1.74 7.64 -5.67
C SER A 97 1.35 8.01 -7.11
N ILE A 98 0.16 7.60 -7.58
CA ILE A 98 -0.33 7.86 -8.95
C ILE A 98 -0.26 9.35 -9.31
N SER A 99 -0.34 10.22 -8.30
CA SER A 99 -0.26 11.67 -8.38
C SER A 99 1.09 12.21 -8.86
N PHE A 100 2.13 11.36 -8.92
CA PHE A 100 3.50 11.76 -9.29
C PHE A 100 4.12 10.88 -10.38
N ALA A 101 3.57 9.69 -10.62
CA ALA A 101 4.17 8.73 -11.55
C ALA A 101 3.64 8.99 -12.97
N PRO A 102 4.52 9.25 -13.97
CA PRO A 102 4.09 9.47 -15.34
C PRO A 102 3.39 8.24 -15.91
N VAL A 103 2.48 8.46 -16.87
CA VAL A 103 1.73 7.38 -17.54
C VAL A 103 2.66 6.54 -18.41
N GLU A 104 3.65 7.16 -19.04
CA GLU A 104 4.68 6.50 -19.85
C GLU A 104 5.92 6.16 -18.99
N GLU A 105 6.44 4.96 -19.18
CA GLU A 105 7.64 4.47 -18.50
C GLU A 105 8.88 5.27 -18.93
N GLY A 106 9.66 5.77 -17.96
CA GLY A 106 10.89 6.53 -18.21
C GLY A 106 10.71 8.03 -18.50
N ALA A 107 9.47 8.53 -18.55
CA ALA A 107 9.22 9.97 -18.58
C ALA A 107 9.60 10.62 -17.24
N PRO A 108 10.00 11.91 -17.21
CA PRO A 108 10.26 12.61 -15.96
C PRO A 108 8.97 12.74 -15.13
N ALA A 109 9.10 12.69 -13.80
CA ALA A 109 7.98 12.98 -12.91
C ALA A 109 7.47 14.41 -13.17
N GLU A 110 6.24 14.52 -13.65
CA GLU A 110 5.63 15.82 -13.88
C GLU A 110 4.97 16.32 -12.60
N TRP A 111 5.12 17.63 -12.33
CA TRP A 111 4.28 18.28 -11.33
C TRP A 111 2.86 18.39 -11.91
N LEU A 112 2.06 17.34 -11.73
CA LEU A 112 0.66 17.30 -12.19
C LEU A 112 -0.18 18.38 -11.49
N SER A 113 -1.30 18.78 -12.10
CA SER A 113 -2.22 19.76 -11.51
C SER A 113 -2.75 19.29 -10.16
N ASP A 114 -3.16 20.22 -9.29
CA ASP A 114 -3.79 19.90 -8.01
C ASP A 114 -4.95 18.91 -8.18
N GLU A 115 -5.78 19.09 -9.20
CA GLU A 115 -6.89 18.18 -9.49
C GLU A 115 -6.42 16.75 -9.77
N THR A 116 -5.33 16.60 -10.52
CA THR A 116 -4.76 15.30 -10.87
C THR A 116 -4.20 14.61 -9.62
N ARG A 117 -3.54 15.37 -8.74
CA ARG A 117 -2.97 14.83 -7.49
C ARG A 117 -4.01 14.37 -6.48
N HIS A 118 -5.24 14.89 -6.59
CA HIS A 118 -6.34 14.57 -5.71
C HIS A 118 -7.38 13.64 -6.37
N MET A 119 -7.08 13.05 -7.53
CA MET A 119 -8.02 12.13 -8.22
C MET A 119 -8.44 10.94 -7.35
N LEU A 120 -7.56 10.45 -6.48
CA LEU A 120 -7.89 9.40 -5.51
C LEU A 120 -9.02 9.81 -4.54
N ALA A 121 -9.16 11.10 -4.23
CA ALA A 121 -10.26 11.61 -3.41
C ALA A 121 -11.61 11.64 -4.17
N ARG A 122 -11.59 11.47 -5.49
CA ARG A 122 -12.76 11.46 -6.37
C ARG A 122 -13.24 10.04 -6.72
N LEU A 123 -12.57 9.00 -6.22
CA LEU A 123 -12.97 7.60 -6.43
C LEU A 123 -14.43 7.36 -6.01
N LYS A 124 -15.06 6.37 -6.66
CA LYS A 124 -16.43 5.95 -6.44
C LYS A 124 -16.47 4.43 -6.21
N PRO A 125 -16.96 3.96 -5.05
CA PRO A 125 -17.51 4.74 -3.94
C PRO A 125 -16.45 5.62 -3.25
N THR A 126 -16.85 6.69 -2.55
CA THR A 126 -15.89 7.61 -1.92
C THR A 126 -15.12 6.87 -0.81
N PRO A 127 -13.77 6.92 -0.78
CA PRO A 127 -12.98 6.33 0.30
C PRO A 127 -13.05 7.17 1.57
N GLU A 128 -12.82 6.56 2.73
CA GLU A 128 -12.77 7.27 4.01
C GLU A 128 -11.50 8.11 4.14
N GLN A 129 -10.39 7.63 3.60
CA GLN A 129 -9.10 8.30 3.67
C GLN A 129 -8.34 8.21 2.35
N VAL A 130 -7.55 9.25 2.07
CA VAL A 130 -6.58 9.29 0.97
C VAL A 130 -5.24 9.67 1.55
N THR A 131 -4.19 8.96 1.12
CA THR A 131 -2.83 9.22 1.58
C THR A 131 -2.30 10.50 0.96
N VAL A 132 -1.75 11.40 1.78
CA VAL A 132 -1.07 12.61 1.34
C VAL A 132 0.35 12.59 1.90
N ALA A 133 1.35 12.60 1.01
CA ALA A 133 2.74 12.74 1.40
C ALA A 133 3.08 14.23 1.55
N VAL A 134 3.42 14.65 2.77
CA VAL A 134 3.89 16.01 3.08
C VAL A 134 5.18 15.89 3.86
N ASN A 135 6.32 16.21 3.24
CA ASN A 135 7.62 16.15 3.89
C ASN A 135 8.58 17.21 3.31
N THR A 136 9.65 17.50 4.06
CA THR A 136 10.78 18.33 3.60
C THR A 136 11.99 17.47 3.18
N GLY A 137 11.86 16.15 3.28
CA GLY A 137 12.84 15.15 2.87
C GLY A 137 12.15 13.80 2.75
N GLN A 138 12.63 12.95 1.86
CA GLN A 138 12.14 11.59 1.67
C GLN A 138 13.09 10.60 2.34
N MET A 139 12.52 9.46 2.75
CA MET A 139 13.28 8.28 3.11
C MET A 139 13.17 7.36 1.90
N ASN A 140 14.30 6.90 1.37
CA ASN A 140 14.30 5.88 0.34
C ASN A 140 14.30 4.49 1.01
N THR A 141 13.70 3.48 0.38
CA THR A 141 13.48 2.20 1.08
C THR A 141 14.77 1.38 1.21
N VAL A 142 15.72 1.58 0.29
CA VAL A 142 16.97 0.82 0.30
C VAL A 142 17.95 1.30 1.37
N GLU A 143 17.84 2.54 1.87
CA GLU A 143 18.64 3.07 2.99
C GLU A 143 18.46 2.28 4.29
N ILE A 144 17.32 1.60 4.45
CA ILE A 144 17.03 0.75 5.61
C ILE A 144 17.21 -0.75 5.33
N MET A 145 17.59 -1.12 4.11
CA MET A 145 17.84 -2.51 3.72
C MET A 145 19.32 -2.88 3.86
N THR A 146 19.56 -4.13 4.21
CA THR A 146 20.87 -4.77 4.15
C THR A 146 20.98 -5.62 2.88
N PRO A 147 22.20 -5.96 2.41
CA PRO A 147 22.37 -6.90 1.31
C PRO A 147 21.64 -8.23 1.52
N GLU A 148 21.55 -8.69 2.77
CA GLU A 148 20.80 -9.88 3.16
C GLU A 148 19.29 -9.74 2.93
N ASP A 149 18.71 -8.54 3.15
CA ASP A 149 17.29 -8.28 2.88
C ASP A 149 16.96 -8.32 1.38
N CYS A 150 17.93 -7.97 0.52
CA CYS A 150 17.76 -8.00 -0.93
C CYS A 150 17.94 -9.40 -1.53
N THR A 151 18.65 -10.30 -0.84
CA THR A 151 19.06 -11.59 -1.39
C THR A 151 17.86 -12.47 -1.75
N GLY A 152 17.82 -12.96 -2.99
CA GLY A 152 16.73 -13.78 -3.51
C GLY A 152 15.46 -13.00 -3.88
N THR A 153 15.52 -11.67 -3.93
CA THR A 153 14.40 -10.80 -4.30
C THR A 153 14.71 -9.98 -5.56
N SER A 154 13.70 -9.28 -6.07
CA SER A 154 13.76 -8.34 -7.17
C SER A 154 14.79 -7.24 -6.98
N PHE A 155 15.15 -6.90 -5.73
CA PHE A 155 16.16 -5.90 -5.37
C PHE A 155 17.60 -6.30 -5.73
N GLU A 156 17.86 -7.57 -6.09
CA GLU A 156 19.16 -7.94 -6.67
C GLU A 156 19.37 -7.32 -8.07
N ARG A 157 18.28 -6.95 -8.76
CA ARG A 157 18.37 -6.26 -10.04
C ARG A 157 18.68 -4.80 -9.78
N LYS A 158 19.84 -4.35 -10.25
CA LYS A 158 20.30 -2.96 -10.12
C LYS A 158 19.24 -1.92 -10.48
N ALA A 159 18.48 -2.14 -11.56
CA ALA A 159 17.44 -1.21 -11.98
C ALA A 159 16.31 -1.02 -10.94
N VAL A 160 15.94 -2.08 -10.21
CA VAL A 160 14.94 -2.01 -9.13
C VAL A 160 15.54 -1.30 -7.92
N TYR A 161 16.76 -1.67 -7.54
CA TYR A 161 17.46 -1.04 -6.43
C TYR A 161 17.61 0.47 -6.64
N ASP A 162 18.13 0.89 -7.79
CA ASP A 162 18.33 2.30 -8.16
C ASP A 162 16.99 3.07 -8.14
N ALA A 163 15.90 2.47 -8.61
CA ALA A 163 14.59 3.11 -8.62
C ALA A 163 14.04 3.40 -7.22
N TYR A 164 14.44 2.62 -6.21
CA TYR A 164 14.07 2.83 -4.80
C TYR A 164 15.14 3.55 -3.98
N GLU A 165 16.33 3.81 -4.54
CA GLU A 165 17.37 4.68 -3.97
C GLU A 165 17.07 6.16 -4.26
N GLU A 166 16.58 6.45 -5.48
CA GLU A 166 16.32 7.81 -5.96
C GLU A 166 14.88 8.31 -5.71
N MET A 167 14.12 7.60 -4.85
CA MET A 167 12.68 7.86 -4.60
C MET A 167 12.39 8.91 -3.53
#